data_AF-A0A843GIX6-F1
#
_entry.id   AF-A0A843GIX6-F1
#
_cell.length_a   1.000
_cell.length_b   1.000
_cell.length_c   1.000
_cell.angle_alpha   90.00
_cell.angle_beta   90.00
_cell.angle_gamma   90.00
#
_symmetry.space_group_name_H-M   'P 1'
#
loop_
_entity.id
_entity.type
_entity.pdbx_description
1 polymer ?
#
loop_
_entity_poly.entity_id
_entity_poly.type
_entity_poly.pdbx_seq_one_letter_code
_entity_poly.pdbx_strand_id
1 'polypeptide(L)'
;MPVITFKYQDLKDLGIDMEKDELIDTLPMMASDIEDYDDEEIKVEFFPNRPDNLSVEGVARSFKGFLGMETGLPKYEIEPSGEKVYVSPEVAEIRPYIRFARIEGVDFTGDKIKYIMDFQENLHWVIGRDRKKVAIGVHNADVISGPYKYIATPKDEHSFVPLEMDEEMTPDEILKNNAKGEKYAHLIDKFDKYPLIIDKDEQVLSMPPIINGELTKLKEDTTNIIVDVTGTDERAVEQSLNILCASFAEVGGKVKSMEVIYEDETIVCPDFTPKVRNVHVDLTNELIGGT
;
A
#
# COMPACT_ATOMS: atom_id res chain seq x y z
N MET A 1 -13.55 -8.63 -10.15
CA MET A 1 -12.45 -7.65 -10.07
C MET A 1 -12.41 -7.16 -8.62
N PRO A 2 -11.55 -6.23 -8.19
CA PRO A 2 -11.55 -5.83 -6.78
C PRO A 2 -12.84 -5.04 -6.48
N VAL A 3 -13.54 -5.48 -5.45
CA VAL A 3 -14.72 -4.80 -4.93
C VAL A 3 -14.30 -4.07 -3.66
N ILE A 4 -14.60 -2.78 -3.59
CA ILE A 4 -14.41 -2.00 -2.37
C ILE A 4 -15.77 -1.80 -1.69
N THR A 5 -15.78 -1.83 -0.37
CA THR A 5 -16.97 -1.57 0.45
C THR A 5 -16.67 -0.42 1.38
N PHE A 6 -17.51 0.62 1.37
CA PHE A 6 -17.37 1.78 2.24
C PHE A 6 -18.76 2.32 2.60
N LYS A 7 -18.83 3.06 3.71
CA LYS A 7 -20.06 3.68 4.19
C LYS A 7 -20.30 4.98 3.45
N TYR A 8 -21.57 5.36 3.27
CA TYR A 8 -21.89 6.69 2.72
C TYR A 8 -21.29 7.82 3.56
N GLN A 9 -21.22 7.62 4.88
CA GLN A 9 -20.60 8.58 5.80
C GLN A 9 -19.12 8.81 5.50
N ASP A 10 -18.37 7.81 5.03
CA ASP A 10 -16.93 7.96 4.74
C ASP A 10 -16.69 8.97 3.60
N LEU A 11 -17.51 8.92 2.56
CA LEU A 11 -17.46 9.90 1.47
C LEU A 11 -17.85 11.31 1.95
N LYS A 12 -18.85 11.42 2.83
CA LYS A 12 -19.25 12.69 3.44
C LYS A 12 -18.13 13.30 4.26
N ASP A 13 -17.44 12.48 5.06
CA ASP A 13 -16.28 12.89 5.86
C ASP A 13 -15.12 13.36 4.98
N LEU A 14 -15.01 12.82 3.77
CA LEU A 14 -14.05 13.25 2.73
C LEU A 14 -14.56 14.45 1.90
N GLY A 15 -15.71 15.02 2.24
CA GLY A 15 -16.25 16.24 1.64
C GLY A 15 -17.18 16.02 0.44
N ILE A 16 -17.66 14.80 0.22
CA ILE A 16 -18.65 14.48 -0.82
C ILE A 16 -20.01 14.27 -0.13
N ASP A 17 -20.77 15.36 0.00
CA ASP A 17 -22.13 15.31 0.53
C ASP A 17 -23.14 15.25 -0.62
N MET A 18 -23.52 14.02 -0.97
CA MET A 18 -24.45 13.74 -2.05
C MET A 18 -25.49 12.73 -1.60
N GLU A 19 -26.70 12.83 -2.15
CA GLU A 19 -27.78 11.89 -1.83
C GLU A 19 -27.47 10.50 -2.37
N LYS A 20 -27.93 9.46 -1.66
CA LYS A 20 -27.62 8.06 -1.97
C LYS A 20 -27.99 7.68 -3.41
N ASP A 21 -29.19 8.01 -3.84
CA ASP A 21 -29.66 7.65 -5.19
C ASP A 21 -28.83 8.34 -6.29
N GLU A 22 -28.44 9.60 -6.06
CA GLU A 22 -27.57 10.33 -6.98
C GLU A 22 -26.16 9.74 -7.04
N LEU A 23 -25.64 9.26 -5.89
CA LEU A 23 -24.34 8.57 -5.83
C LEU A 23 -24.34 7.27 -6.61
N ILE A 24 -25.40 6.50 -6.46
CA ILE A 24 -25.60 5.23 -7.18
C ILE A 24 -25.66 5.46 -8.69
N ASP A 25 -26.35 6.51 -9.14
CA ASP A 25 -26.44 6.83 -10.57
C ASP A 25 -25.13 7.40 -11.15
N THR A 26 -24.32 8.06 -10.31
CA THR A 26 -23.13 8.80 -10.78
C THR A 26 -21.86 7.97 -10.77
N LEU A 27 -21.64 7.13 -9.74
CA LEU A 27 -20.41 6.32 -9.61
C LEU A 27 -20.07 5.51 -10.88
N PRO A 28 -21.02 4.80 -11.52
CA PRO A 28 -20.74 4.02 -12.73
C PRO A 28 -20.15 4.83 -13.90
N MET A 29 -20.40 6.16 -13.94
CA MET A 29 -19.83 7.05 -14.95
C MET A 29 -18.30 7.19 -14.85
N MET A 30 -17.70 6.76 -13.73
CA MET A 30 -16.26 6.77 -13.49
C MET A 30 -15.58 5.42 -13.70
N ALA A 31 -16.15 4.60 -14.58
CA ALA A 31 -15.63 3.28 -14.89
C ALA A 31 -15.63 2.38 -13.64
N SER A 32 -16.82 2.22 -13.08
CA SER A 32 -17.12 1.30 -11.99
C SER A 32 -18.48 0.64 -12.21
N ASP A 33 -18.78 -0.39 -11.43
CA ASP A 33 -20.09 -1.02 -11.35
C ASP A 33 -20.51 -1.16 -9.89
N ILE A 34 -21.81 -1.07 -9.62
CA ILE A 34 -22.35 -1.21 -8.26
C ILE A 34 -22.78 -2.66 -8.09
N GLU A 35 -22.08 -3.36 -7.21
CA GLU A 35 -22.32 -4.78 -6.94
C GLU A 35 -23.50 -4.98 -5.99
N ASP A 36 -23.56 -4.15 -4.93
CA ASP A 36 -24.53 -4.26 -3.86
C ASP A 36 -24.57 -2.95 -3.06
N TYR A 37 -25.69 -2.67 -2.40
CA TYR A 37 -25.81 -1.52 -1.51
C TYR A 37 -26.99 -1.70 -0.55
N ASP A 38 -26.85 -1.12 0.63
CA ASP A 38 -27.93 -1.00 1.61
C ASP A 38 -28.03 0.44 2.11
N ASP A 39 -28.67 0.66 3.26
CA ASP A 39 -28.90 1.99 3.84
C ASP A 39 -27.64 2.60 4.49
N GLU A 40 -26.61 1.82 4.75
CA GLU A 40 -25.38 2.25 5.44
C GLU A 40 -24.14 2.19 4.54
N GLU A 41 -24.02 1.17 3.69
CA GLU A 41 -22.84 0.90 2.86
C GLU A 41 -23.16 0.67 1.38
N ILE A 42 -22.12 0.82 0.56
CA ILE A 42 -22.14 0.55 -0.87
C ILE A 42 -20.92 -0.29 -1.26
N LYS A 43 -21.13 -1.26 -2.14
CA LYS A 43 -20.09 -2.11 -2.73
C LYS A 43 -19.90 -1.75 -4.19
N VAL A 44 -18.68 -1.33 -4.53
CA VAL A 44 -18.35 -0.82 -5.85
C VAL A 44 -17.18 -1.60 -6.44
N GLU A 45 -17.37 -2.14 -7.63
CA GLU A 45 -16.32 -2.77 -8.42
C GLU A 45 -15.66 -1.72 -9.33
N PHE A 46 -14.36 -1.48 -9.17
CA PHE A 46 -13.61 -0.57 -10.03
C PHE A 46 -12.74 -1.33 -11.04
N PHE A 47 -12.59 -0.77 -12.25
CA PHE A 47 -11.69 -1.39 -13.23
C PHE A 47 -10.23 -1.40 -12.73
N PRO A 48 -9.49 -2.50 -12.98
CA PRO A 48 -8.15 -2.71 -12.42
C PRO A 48 -7.07 -1.78 -13.00
N ASN A 49 -7.38 -1.00 -14.04
CA ASN A 49 -6.47 -0.01 -14.62
C ASN A 49 -6.36 1.29 -13.79
N ARG A 50 -7.21 1.47 -12.77
CA ARG A 50 -7.18 2.58 -11.80
C ARG A 50 -7.00 2.05 -10.38
N PRO A 51 -5.83 1.48 -10.05
CA PRO A 51 -5.57 0.93 -8.71
C PRO A 51 -5.60 2.01 -7.61
N ASP A 52 -5.51 3.28 -7.98
CA ASP A 52 -5.73 4.41 -7.09
C ASP A 52 -7.18 4.47 -6.56
N ASN A 53 -8.16 3.89 -7.26
CA ASN A 53 -9.56 3.84 -6.81
C ASN A 53 -9.89 2.60 -5.95
N LEU A 54 -8.89 1.86 -5.45
CA LEU A 54 -9.11 0.68 -4.60
C LEU A 54 -9.20 1.02 -3.10
N SER A 55 -9.35 2.30 -2.80
CA SER A 55 -9.53 2.87 -1.45
C SER A 55 -10.61 3.94 -1.51
N VAL A 56 -11.33 4.16 -0.41
CA VAL A 56 -12.39 5.19 -0.34
C VAL A 56 -11.81 6.60 -0.56
N GLU A 57 -10.60 6.83 -0.08
CA GLU A 57 -9.84 8.07 -0.26
C GLU A 57 -9.55 8.35 -1.73
N GLY A 58 -9.11 7.31 -2.44
CA GLY A 58 -8.83 7.41 -3.86
C GLY A 58 -10.07 7.60 -4.72
N VAL A 59 -11.17 6.92 -4.36
CA VAL A 59 -12.48 7.15 -4.98
C VAL A 59 -12.92 8.59 -4.75
N ALA A 60 -12.86 9.07 -3.51
CA ALA A 60 -13.25 10.44 -3.18
C ALA A 60 -12.45 11.47 -3.98
N ARG A 61 -11.12 11.33 -4.05
CA ARG A 61 -10.26 12.19 -4.89
C ARG A 61 -10.71 12.19 -6.35
N SER A 62 -10.89 11.02 -6.94
CA SER A 62 -11.33 10.91 -8.34
C SER A 62 -12.73 11.51 -8.54
N PHE A 63 -13.63 11.32 -7.57
CA PHE A 63 -15.02 11.74 -7.64
C PHE A 63 -15.16 13.25 -7.55
N LYS A 64 -14.40 13.90 -6.65
CA LYS A 64 -14.31 15.37 -6.59
C LYS A 64 -13.82 15.98 -7.90
N GLY A 65 -12.84 15.34 -8.55
CA GLY A 65 -12.37 15.74 -9.87
C GLY A 65 -13.45 15.62 -10.94
N PHE A 66 -14.20 14.51 -10.94
CA PHE A 66 -15.29 14.27 -11.86
C PHE A 66 -16.45 15.27 -11.69
N LEU A 67 -16.82 15.58 -10.44
CA LEU A 67 -17.85 16.57 -10.11
C LEU A 67 -17.39 18.02 -10.29
N GLY A 68 -16.10 18.26 -10.60
CA GLY A 68 -15.53 19.60 -10.72
C GLY A 68 -15.38 20.35 -9.39
N MET A 69 -15.45 19.65 -8.25
CA MET A 69 -15.25 20.22 -6.91
C MET A 69 -13.80 20.61 -6.66
N GLU A 70 -12.88 19.73 -7.06
CA GLU A 70 -11.43 19.95 -6.99
C GLU A 70 -10.83 19.65 -8.35
N THR A 71 -10.20 20.63 -8.99
CA THR A 71 -9.65 20.48 -10.34
C THR A 71 -8.15 20.76 -10.36
N GLY A 72 -7.45 20.15 -11.32
CA GLY A 72 -6.00 20.23 -11.44
C GLY A 72 -5.29 19.03 -10.80
N LEU A 73 -3.97 19.15 -10.66
CA LEU A 73 -3.16 18.09 -10.06
C LEU A 73 -3.25 18.17 -8.53
N PRO A 74 -3.54 17.07 -7.82
CA PRO A 74 -3.43 17.04 -6.37
C PRO A 74 -1.98 17.32 -5.97
N LYS A 75 -1.80 18.03 -4.86
CA LYS A 75 -0.49 18.36 -4.31
C LYS A 75 -0.38 17.74 -2.93
N TYR A 76 0.67 16.96 -2.72
CA TYR A 76 1.00 16.42 -1.42
C TYR A 76 2.37 16.92 -1.00
N GLU A 77 2.45 17.43 0.23
CA GLU A 77 3.70 17.85 0.83
C GLU A 77 4.43 16.61 1.36
N ILE A 78 5.70 16.46 0.98
CA ILE A 78 6.57 15.40 1.47
C ILE A 78 7.73 16.06 2.19
N GLU A 79 7.91 15.70 3.45
CA GLU A 79 9.05 16.14 4.27
C GLU A 79 9.99 14.96 4.54
N PRO A 80 11.32 15.14 4.61
CA PRO A 80 12.23 14.04 4.95
C PRO A 80 12.02 13.57 6.40
N SER A 81 11.93 12.25 6.62
CA SER A 81 11.94 11.67 7.97
C SER A 81 13.32 11.69 8.62
N GLY A 82 14.38 11.69 7.79
CA GLY A 82 15.76 11.48 8.22
C GLY A 82 16.13 10.02 8.51
N GLU A 83 15.17 9.09 8.38
CA GLU A 83 15.38 7.66 8.55
C GLU A 83 15.86 7.00 7.25
N LYS A 84 16.62 5.92 7.41
CA LYS A 84 17.29 5.20 6.32
C LYS A 84 16.93 3.72 6.35
N VAL A 85 16.93 3.10 5.18
CA VAL A 85 16.74 1.66 4.97
C VAL A 85 17.92 1.13 4.18
N TYR A 86 18.67 0.20 4.77
CA TYR A 86 19.81 -0.43 4.10
C TYR A 86 19.40 -1.74 3.46
N VAL A 87 19.71 -1.90 2.16
CA VAL A 87 19.36 -3.09 1.40
C VAL A 87 20.59 -3.98 1.22
N SER A 88 20.51 -5.23 1.67
CA SER A 88 21.57 -6.21 1.46
C SER A 88 21.61 -6.63 -0.02
N PRO A 89 22.78 -6.71 -0.67
CA PRO A 89 22.92 -7.23 -2.03
C PRO A 89 22.38 -8.65 -2.19
N GLU A 90 22.35 -9.44 -1.10
CA GLU A 90 21.87 -10.83 -1.13
C GLU A 90 20.38 -10.95 -1.45
N VAL A 91 19.57 -9.91 -1.23
CA VAL A 91 18.14 -9.96 -1.58
C VAL A 91 17.90 -9.82 -3.09
N ALA A 92 18.92 -9.42 -3.87
CA ALA A 92 18.78 -9.16 -5.30
C ALA A 92 18.31 -10.40 -6.08
N GLU A 93 18.81 -11.58 -5.70
CA GLU A 93 18.45 -12.86 -6.32
C GLU A 93 17.06 -13.37 -5.90
N ILE A 94 16.50 -12.84 -4.81
CA ILE A 94 15.24 -13.30 -4.20
C ILE A 94 14.10 -12.36 -4.56
N ARG A 95 14.24 -11.09 -4.15
CA ARG A 95 13.22 -10.04 -4.25
C ARG A 95 13.91 -8.66 -4.20
N PRO A 96 14.41 -8.16 -5.33
CA PRO A 96 15.40 -7.07 -5.38
C PRO A 96 14.90 -5.69 -4.95
N TYR A 97 13.61 -5.39 -5.13
CA TYR A 97 13.12 -4.02 -4.99
C TYR A 97 12.40 -3.83 -3.66
N ILE A 98 12.71 -2.72 -3.01
CA ILE A 98 12.03 -2.26 -1.80
C ILE A 98 11.87 -0.74 -1.83
N ARG A 99 10.73 -0.26 -1.33
CA ARG A 99 10.43 1.16 -1.15
C ARG A 99 9.78 1.34 0.21
N PHE A 100 10.12 2.44 0.88
CA PHE A 100 9.65 2.75 2.22
C PHE A 100 9.07 4.16 2.27
N ALA A 101 8.09 4.35 3.14
CA ALA A 101 7.65 5.66 3.58
C ALA A 101 7.27 5.61 5.06
N ARG A 102 7.47 6.74 5.75
CA ARG A 102 6.90 6.97 7.07
C ARG A 102 5.67 7.85 6.93
N ILE A 103 4.62 7.58 7.68
CA ILE A 103 3.41 8.42 7.69
C ILE A 103 3.07 8.72 9.15
N GLU A 104 2.96 10.01 9.46
CA GLU A 104 2.73 10.50 10.83
C GLU A 104 1.35 11.10 11.00
N GLY A 105 0.78 10.98 12.19
CA GLY A 105 -0.52 11.54 12.52
C GLY A 105 -1.68 10.84 11.81
N VAL A 106 -1.57 9.51 11.63
CA VAL A 106 -2.69 8.70 11.13
C VAL A 106 -3.74 8.53 12.23
N ASP A 107 -5.00 8.37 11.81
CA ASP A 107 -6.13 8.06 12.68
C ASP A 107 -6.70 6.71 12.26
N PHE A 108 -6.72 5.77 13.19
CA PHE A 108 -7.20 4.40 12.99
C PHE A 108 -8.47 4.07 13.78
N THR A 109 -9.19 5.09 14.23
CA THR A 109 -10.48 4.89 14.89
C THR A 109 -11.52 4.29 13.93
N GLY A 110 -12.44 3.48 14.47
CA GLY A 110 -13.54 2.88 13.72
C GLY A 110 -13.07 1.83 12.71
N ASP A 111 -13.59 1.89 11.48
CA ASP A 111 -13.34 0.86 10.45
C ASP A 111 -12.06 1.09 9.63
N LYS A 112 -11.27 2.13 9.96
CA LYS A 112 -10.12 2.57 9.14
C LYS A 112 -9.03 1.51 9.01
N ILE A 113 -8.74 0.74 10.07
CA ILE A 113 -7.78 -0.37 9.98
C ILE A 113 -8.25 -1.40 8.97
N LYS A 114 -9.55 -1.76 9.00
CA LYS A 114 -10.14 -2.71 8.06
C LYS A 114 -10.01 -2.20 6.62
N TYR A 115 -10.34 -0.93 6.37
CA TYR A 115 -10.20 -0.33 5.04
C TYR A 115 -8.77 -0.37 4.50
N ILE A 116 -7.77 -0.16 5.36
CA ILE A 116 -6.36 -0.27 4.96
C ILE A 116 -5.97 -1.71 4.63
N MET A 117 -6.42 -2.68 5.42
CA MET A 117 -6.16 -4.10 5.15
C MET A 117 -6.82 -4.54 3.83
N ASP A 118 -8.06 -4.13 3.59
CA ASP A 118 -8.78 -4.41 2.34
C ASP A 118 -8.08 -3.75 1.15
N PHE A 119 -7.62 -2.51 1.30
CA PHE A 119 -6.86 -1.80 0.27
C PHE A 119 -5.52 -2.48 -0.03
N GLN A 120 -4.79 -2.90 1.02
CA GLN A 120 -3.53 -3.63 0.90
C GLN A 120 -3.70 -4.95 0.15
N GLU A 121 -4.70 -5.77 0.51
CA GLU A 121 -4.97 -7.04 -0.16
C GLU A 121 -5.47 -6.82 -1.61
N ASN A 122 -6.26 -5.79 -1.88
CA ASN A 122 -6.65 -5.40 -3.24
C ASN A 122 -5.43 -5.03 -4.10
N LEU A 123 -4.47 -4.26 -3.57
CA LEU A 123 -3.23 -3.93 -4.27
C LEU A 123 -2.32 -5.14 -4.47
N HIS A 124 -2.24 -6.06 -3.48
CA HIS A 124 -1.53 -7.34 -3.63
C HIS A 124 -2.10 -8.15 -4.79
N TRP A 125 -3.42 -8.15 -4.97
CA TRP A 125 -4.07 -8.88 -6.05
C TRP A 125 -3.87 -8.21 -7.42
N VAL A 126 -4.18 -6.91 -7.54
CA VAL A 126 -4.18 -6.18 -8.81
C VAL A 126 -2.77 -5.89 -9.31
N ILE A 127 -2.01 -5.06 -8.58
CA ILE A 127 -0.66 -4.66 -8.97
C ILE A 127 0.32 -5.80 -8.66
N GLY A 128 0.16 -6.40 -7.48
CA GLY A 128 1.06 -7.43 -6.97
C GLY A 128 0.94 -8.79 -7.63
N ARG A 129 -0.12 -9.05 -8.41
CA ARG A 129 -0.41 -10.38 -9.01
C ARG A 129 -0.35 -11.49 -7.95
N ASP A 130 -1.18 -11.32 -6.92
CA ASP A 130 -1.21 -12.18 -5.73
C ASP A 130 0.16 -12.26 -5.05
N ARG A 131 0.68 -11.09 -4.69
CA ARG A 131 1.98 -10.87 -4.02
C ARG A 131 3.26 -11.20 -4.79
N LYS A 132 3.16 -11.90 -5.92
CA LYS A 132 4.30 -12.29 -6.76
C LYS A 132 5.18 -11.11 -7.17
N LYS A 133 4.58 -10.02 -7.66
CA LYS A 133 5.26 -8.80 -8.08
C LYS A 133 5.47 -7.80 -6.96
N VAL A 134 4.48 -7.65 -6.07
CA VAL A 134 4.47 -6.63 -5.01
C VAL A 134 3.86 -7.21 -3.75
N ALA A 135 4.53 -7.03 -2.62
CA ALA A 135 4.02 -7.27 -1.29
C ALA A 135 4.20 -5.98 -0.51
N ILE A 136 3.21 -5.67 0.31
CA ILE A 136 3.10 -4.42 1.06
C ILE A 136 3.07 -4.82 2.51
N GLY A 137 3.82 -4.15 3.37
CA GLY A 137 3.70 -4.19 4.82
C GLY A 137 3.26 -2.82 5.35
N VAL A 138 2.35 -2.82 6.32
CA VAL A 138 1.98 -1.62 7.09
C VAL A 138 2.25 -1.94 8.55
N HIS A 139 3.13 -1.14 9.15
CA HIS A 139 3.76 -1.42 10.43
C HIS A 139 3.51 -0.27 11.39
N ASN A 140 3.15 -0.59 12.64
CA ASN A 140 3.12 0.38 13.73
C ASN A 140 4.54 0.89 13.98
N ALA A 141 4.79 2.17 13.67
CA ALA A 141 6.09 2.81 13.81
C ALA A 141 6.35 3.35 15.23
N ASP A 142 5.36 3.30 16.13
CA ASP A 142 5.49 3.79 17.51
C ASP A 142 6.31 2.83 18.40
N VAL A 143 6.53 1.59 17.93
CA VAL A 143 7.19 0.50 18.68
C VAL A 143 8.51 0.01 18.07
N ILE A 144 8.94 0.61 16.97
CA ILE A 144 10.17 0.28 16.23
C ILE A 144 10.93 1.56 15.90
N SER A 145 12.21 1.43 15.55
CA SER A 145 13.01 2.61 15.20
C SER A 145 14.06 2.33 14.14
N GLY A 146 14.27 3.30 13.25
CA GLY A 146 15.32 3.21 12.24
C GLY A 146 16.75 3.36 12.81
N PRO A 147 17.78 3.08 12.00
CA PRO A 147 17.67 2.65 10.61
C PRO A 147 17.15 1.22 10.46
N TYR A 148 16.47 0.96 9.35
CA TYR A 148 15.93 -0.35 9.01
C TYR A 148 16.88 -1.09 8.07
N LYS A 149 16.78 -2.41 8.01
CA LYS A 149 17.55 -3.25 7.08
C LYS A 149 16.63 -4.23 6.37
N TYR A 150 16.83 -4.36 5.06
CA TYR A 150 16.24 -5.41 4.24
C TYR A 150 17.31 -6.44 3.89
N ILE A 151 17.20 -7.63 4.47
CA ILE A 151 18.26 -8.65 4.45
C ILE A 151 17.75 -9.98 3.90
N ALA A 152 18.69 -10.86 3.51
CA ALA A 152 18.42 -12.26 3.26
C ALA A 152 18.93 -13.09 4.46
N THR A 153 18.05 -13.72 5.21
CA THR A 153 18.39 -14.53 6.39
C THR A 153 18.46 -16.02 6.05
N PRO A 154 19.33 -16.81 6.70
CA PRO A 154 19.16 -18.26 6.79
C PRO A 154 17.76 -18.65 7.30
N LYS A 155 17.27 -19.82 6.90
CA LYS A 155 15.89 -20.24 7.16
C LYS A 155 15.63 -20.59 8.63
N ASP A 156 16.68 -20.89 9.38
CA ASP A 156 16.71 -21.32 10.78
C ASP A 156 17.19 -20.23 11.75
N GLU A 157 17.36 -18.99 11.27
CA GLU A 157 17.77 -17.84 12.07
C GLU A 157 16.70 -16.73 12.06
N HIS A 158 16.85 -15.73 12.93
CA HIS A 158 15.94 -14.58 13.06
C HIS A 158 14.49 -14.98 13.30
N SER A 159 14.29 -15.82 14.32
CA SER A 159 12.96 -16.18 14.79
C SER A 159 12.21 -14.92 15.25
N PHE A 160 10.90 -14.92 15.02
CA PHE A 160 10.01 -13.86 15.46
C PHE A 160 8.60 -14.40 15.64
N VAL A 161 7.75 -13.63 16.33
CA VAL A 161 6.34 -13.97 16.48
C VAL A 161 5.57 -13.47 15.25
N PRO A 162 5.01 -14.35 14.41
CA PRO A 162 4.24 -13.93 13.24
C PRO A 162 2.91 -13.29 13.65
N LEU A 163 2.35 -12.46 12.75
CA LEU A 163 1.06 -11.82 12.96
C LEU A 163 -0.03 -12.84 13.34
N GLU A 164 -0.81 -12.52 14.37
CA GLU A 164 -1.89 -13.36 14.93
C GLU A 164 -1.42 -14.71 15.50
N MET A 165 -0.17 -14.76 15.96
CA MET A 165 0.39 -15.92 16.69
C MET A 165 1.01 -15.47 18.01
N ASP A 166 1.23 -16.43 18.91
CA ASP A 166 1.79 -16.20 20.25
C ASP A 166 3.16 -16.85 20.47
N GLU A 167 3.63 -17.65 19.51
CA GLU A 167 4.87 -18.40 19.60
C GLU A 167 5.91 -17.90 18.59
N GLU A 168 7.16 -17.85 19.04
CA GLU A 168 8.29 -17.49 18.20
C GLU A 168 8.60 -18.62 17.22
N MET A 169 8.76 -18.28 15.94
CA MET A 169 9.01 -19.24 14.88
C MET A 169 10.15 -18.77 13.98
N THR A 170 10.97 -19.71 13.52
CA THR A 170 11.96 -19.46 12.45
C THR A 170 11.26 -19.20 11.12
N PRO A 171 11.91 -18.51 10.16
CA PRO A 171 11.40 -18.33 8.81
C PRO A 171 10.95 -19.63 8.12
N ASP A 172 11.66 -20.74 8.31
CA ASP A 172 11.29 -22.06 7.78
C ASP A 172 10.02 -22.64 8.42
N GLU A 173 9.90 -22.50 9.74
CA GLU A 173 8.70 -22.95 10.47
C GLU A 173 7.48 -22.14 10.07
N ILE A 174 7.63 -20.82 9.87
CA ILE A 174 6.54 -19.96 9.41
C ILE A 174 6.04 -20.42 8.04
N LEU A 175 6.93 -20.71 7.09
CA LEU A 175 6.51 -21.19 5.77
C LEU A 175 5.73 -22.52 5.82
N LYS A 176 6.02 -23.37 6.80
CA LYS A 176 5.43 -24.72 6.91
C LYS A 176 4.18 -24.79 7.79
N ASN A 177 4.09 -23.94 8.82
CA ASN A 177 3.10 -24.07 9.89
C ASN A 177 2.16 -22.86 10.02
N ASN A 178 2.35 -21.80 9.23
CA ASN A 178 1.46 -20.65 9.19
C ASN A 178 0.59 -20.67 7.91
N ALA A 179 -0.69 -20.30 8.01
CA ALA A 179 -1.62 -20.32 6.88
C ALA A 179 -1.18 -19.41 5.70
N LYS A 180 -0.63 -18.21 5.98
CA LYS A 180 -0.06 -17.33 4.94
C LYS A 180 1.28 -17.88 4.45
N GLY A 181 2.05 -18.51 5.34
CA GLY A 181 3.24 -19.31 5.00
C GLY A 181 2.93 -20.34 3.93
N GLU A 182 2.04 -21.28 4.20
CA GLU A 182 1.63 -22.33 3.26
C GLU A 182 1.11 -21.76 1.94
N LYS A 183 0.26 -20.72 2.01
CA LYS A 183 -0.34 -20.09 0.83
C LYS A 183 0.71 -19.50 -0.11
N TYR A 184 1.70 -18.78 0.44
CA TYR A 184 2.64 -17.97 -0.35
C TYR A 184 4.07 -18.53 -0.38
N ALA A 185 4.33 -19.69 0.23
CA ALA A 185 5.65 -20.33 0.27
C ALA A 185 6.30 -20.44 -1.11
N HIS A 186 5.51 -20.83 -2.12
CA HIS A 186 5.94 -20.99 -3.51
C HIS A 186 6.60 -19.74 -4.15
N LEU A 187 6.48 -18.57 -3.52
CA LEU A 187 7.14 -17.34 -3.97
C LEU A 187 8.62 -17.31 -3.60
N ILE A 188 9.02 -17.95 -2.50
CA ILE A 188 10.38 -17.86 -1.95
C ILE A 188 11.01 -19.21 -1.51
N ASP A 189 10.24 -20.29 -1.40
CA ASP A 189 10.68 -21.61 -0.88
C ASP A 189 11.87 -22.22 -1.63
N LYS A 190 11.97 -21.93 -2.93
CA LYS A 190 13.05 -22.36 -3.83
C LYS A 190 14.43 -21.75 -3.52
N PHE A 191 14.50 -20.70 -2.70
CA PHE A 191 15.76 -20.03 -2.35
C PHE A 191 16.33 -20.59 -1.04
N ASP A 192 17.64 -20.48 -0.86
CA ASP A 192 18.33 -20.95 0.35
C ASP A 192 18.19 -19.99 1.54
N LYS A 193 17.87 -18.72 1.26
CA LYS A 193 17.63 -17.66 2.24
C LYS A 193 16.28 -17.01 1.99
N TYR A 194 15.69 -16.42 3.02
CA TYR A 194 14.42 -15.70 2.92
C TYR A 194 14.60 -14.21 3.24
N PRO A 195 13.82 -13.33 2.61
CA PRO A 195 13.98 -11.90 2.82
C PRO A 195 13.27 -11.48 4.10
N LEU A 196 13.94 -10.65 4.91
CA LEU A 196 13.46 -10.15 6.19
C LEU A 196 13.65 -8.64 6.27
N ILE A 197 12.72 -7.96 6.93
CA ILE A 197 12.86 -6.55 7.29
C ILE A 197 13.05 -6.45 8.80
N ILE A 198 14.13 -5.82 9.23
CA ILE A 198 14.46 -5.64 10.65
C ILE A 198 14.76 -4.18 10.99
N ASP A 199 14.58 -3.81 12.25
CA ASP A 199 14.90 -2.49 12.77
C ASP A 199 16.34 -2.38 13.32
N LYS A 200 16.69 -1.25 13.96
CA LYS A 200 18.03 -1.03 14.51
C LYS A 200 18.38 -1.97 15.68
N ASP A 201 17.38 -2.49 16.37
CA ASP A 201 17.49 -3.37 17.53
C ASP A 201 17.28 -4.85 17.13
N GLU A 202 17.42 -5.14 15.83
CA GLU A 202 17.27 -6.46 15.20
C GLU A 202 15.89 -7.09 15.39
N GLN A 203 14.87 -6.27 15.69
CA GLN A 203 13.49 -6.73 15.77
C GLN A 203 12.91 -6.91 14.37
N VAL A 204 12.21 -8.03 14.13
CA VAL A 204 11.63 -8.34 12.82
C VAL A 204 10.30 -7.61 12.62
N LEU A 205 10.23 -6.78 11.58
CA LEU A 205 9.00 -6.14 11.11
C LEU A 205 8.16 -7.13 10.29
N SER A 206 8.79 -7.83 9.36
CA SER A 206 8.13 -8.77 8.46
C SER A 206 9.09 -9.73 7.77
N MET A 207 8.53 -10.82 7.24
CA MET A 207 9.14 -11.71 6.26
C MET A 207 8.39 -11.57 4.94
N PRO A 208 8.78 -10.63 4.05
CA PRO A 208 8.12 -10.50 2.75
C PRO A 208 8.31 -11.74 1.87
N PRO A 209 7.40 -12.04 0.93
CA PRO A 209 6.04 -11.51 0.78
C PRO A 209 4.99 -12.23 1.67
N ILE A 210 5.44 -12.90 2.74
CA ILE A 210 4.65 -13.90 3.47
C ILE A 210 3.80 -13.26 4.56
N ILE A 211 4.42 -12.70 5.60
CA ILE A 211 3.72 -12.27 6.81
C ILE A 211 4.47 -11.15 7.56
N ASN A 212 3.71 -10.32 8.28
CA ASN A 212 4.26 -9.32 9.21
C ASN A 212 4.52 -9.96 10.58
N GLY A 213 5.33 -9.29 11.41
CA GLY A 213 5.51 -9.65 12.82
C GLY A 213 4.41 -9.07 13.70
N GLU A 214 4.02 -9.79 14.75
CA GLU A 214 3.03 -9.34 15.74
C GLU A 214 3.47 -8.06 16.45
N LEU A 215 4.78 -7.85 16.61
CA LEU A 215 5.38 -6.65 17.21
C LEU A 215 4.83 -5.36 16.60
N THR A 216 4.68 -5.33 15.28
CA THR A 216 4.34 -4.11 14.52
C THR A 216 2.89 -4.06 14.08
N LYS A 217 2.04 -4.89 14.69
CA LYS A 217 0.61 -4.91 14.41
C LYS A 217 -0.03 -3.55 14.67
N LEU A 218 -0.85 -3.10 13.73
CA LEU A 218 -1.62 -1.87 13.88
C LEU A 218 -2.66 -2.02 14.98
N LYS A 219 -2.84 -0.94 15.73
CA LYS A 219 -3.83 -0.79 16.80
C LYS A 219 -4.55 0.53 16.61
N GLU A 220 -5.72 0.69 17.23
CA GLU A 220 -6.48 1.94 17.16
C GLU A 220 -5.70 3.15 17.69
N ASP A 221 -4.77 2.94 18.63
CA ASP A 221 -3.90 3.97 19.21
C ASP A 221 -2.60 4.19 18.43
N THR A 222 -2.38 3.50 17.31
CA THR A 222 -1.21 3.73 16.45
C THR A 222 -1.34 5.07 15.75
N THR A 223 -0.32 5.91 15.87
CA THR A 223 -0.31 7.28 15.33
C THR A 223 0.74 7.51 14.26
N ASN A 224 1.75 6.64 14.19
CA ASN A 224 2.76 6.66 13.16
C ASN A 224 2.91 5.28 12.55
N ILE A 225 3.08 5.22 11.24
CA ILE A 225 3.28 3.97 10.51
C ILE A 225 4.49 4.02 9.59
N ILE A 226 5.07 2.84 9.37
CA ILE A 226 5.97 2.56 8.26
C ILE A 226 5.17 1.76 7.24
N VAL A 227 5.23 2.19 5.99
CA VAL A 227 4.74 1.43 4.83
C VAL A 227 5.96 0.94 4.06
N ASP A 228 6.14 -0.37 3.98
CA ASP A 228 7.09 -0.97 3.06
C ASP A 228 6.38 -1.61 1.88
N VAL A 229 7.05 -1.58 0.74
CA VAL A 229 6.62 -2.29 -0.45
C VAL A 229 7.83 -3.01 -1.02
N THR A 230 7.78 -4.34 -1.08
CA THR A 230 8.82 -5.19 -1.66
C THR A 230 8.34 -5.87 -2.93
N GLY A 231 9.24 -6.15 -3.87
CA GLY A 231 8.83 -6.73 -5.13
C GLY A 231 9.92 -7.24 -6.05
N THR A 232 9.45 -7.82 -7.14
CA THR A 232 10.26 -8.27 -8.28
C THR A 232 10.09 -7.35 -9.51
N ASP A 233 9.20 -6.38 -9.42
CA ASP A 233 8.91 -5.39 -10.47
C ASP A 233 8.99 -3.99 -9.86
N GLU A 234 10.07 -3.26 -10.16
CA GLU A 234 10.38 -1.97 -9.55
C GLU A 234 9.26 -0.95 -9.73
N ARG A 235 8.74 -0.83 -10.95
CA ARG A 235 7.66 0.11 -11.26
C ARG A 235 6.41 -0.22 -10.45
N ALA A 236 6.06 -1.50 -10.35
CA ALA A 236 4.91 -1.93 -9.56
C ALA A 236 5.09 -1.57 -8.06
N VAL A 237 6.30 -1.76 -7.52
CA VAL A 237 6.65 -1.40 -6.14
C VAL A 237 6.50 0.11 -5.91
N GLU A 238 7.09 0.93 -6.77
CA GLU A 238 7.02 2.40 -6.68
C GLU A 238 5.57 2.89 -6.77
N GLN A 239 4.80 2.39 -7.73
CA GLN A 239 3.40 2.77 -7.91
C GLN A 239 2.55 2.38 -6.70
N SER A 240 2.74 1.18 -6.14
CA SER A 240 2.01 0.73 -4.96
C SER A 240 2.31 1.59 -3.74
N LEU A 241 3.58 1.94 -3.48
CA LEU A 241 3.93 2.84 -2.38
C LEU A 241 3.27 4.21 -2.59
N ASN A 242 3.38 4.77 -3.79
CA ASN A 242 2.85 6.10 -4.06
C ASN A 242 1.33 6.17 -3.90
N ILE A 243 0.61 5.13 -4.33
CA ILE A 243 -0.84 5.03 -4.17
C ILE A 243 -1.22 4.99 -2.69
N LEU A 244 -0.54 4.17 -1.87
CA LEU A 244 -0.78 4.09 -0.43
C LEU A 244 -0.53 5.43 0.26
N CYS A 245 0.63 6.03 0.02
CA CYS A 245 0.99 7.32 0.61
C CYS A 245 0.01 8.42 0.22
N ALA A 246 -0.45 8.45 -1.05
CA ALA A 246 -1.44 9.42 -1.50
C ALA A 246 -2.78 9.23 -0.78
N SER A 247 -3.27 7.98 -0.62
CA SER A 247 -4.51 7.71 0.11
C SER A 247 -4.42 8.15 1.59
N PHE A 248 -3.30 7.87 2.28
CA PHE A 248 -3.10 8.36 3.63
C PHE A 248 -3.03 9.90 3.72
N ALA A 249 -2.48 10.55 2.71
CA ALA A 249 -2.43 12.02 2.67
C ALA A 249 -3.81 12.66 2.52
N GLU A 250 -4.77 12.01 1.83
CA GLU A 250 -6.16 12.50 1.73
C GLU A 250 -6.86 12.61 3.09
N VAL A 251 -6.49 11.74 4.04
CA VAL A 251 -7.06 11.69 5.39
C VAL A 251 -6.18 12.37 6.44
N GLY A 252 -5.26 13.24 6.01
CA GLY A 252 -4.44 14.08 6.89
C GLY A 252 -3.14 13.45 7.39
N GLY A 253 -2.80 12.24 6.93
CA GLY A 253 -1.52 11.61 7.21
C GLY A 253 -0.36 12.41 6.61
N LYS A 254 0.65 12.70 7.42
CA LYS A 254 1.85 13.42 6.99
C LYS A 254 2.86 12.46 6.41
N VAL A 255 2.93 12.40 5.09
CA VAL A 255 3.89 11.55 4.37
C VAL A 255 5.30 12.10 4.55
N LYS A 256 6.20 11.25 5.06
CA LYS A 256 7.61 11.54 5.21
C LYS A 256 8.45 10.64 4.30
N SER A 257 9.40 11.25 3.58
CA SER A 257 10.31 10.50 2.73
C SER A 257 11.43 9.82 3.51
N MET A 258 11.86 8.67 3.01
CA MET A 258 12.97 7.87 3.55
C MET A 258 14.01 7.62 2.47
N GLU A 259 15.27 7.45 2.88
CA GLU A 259 16.37 7.06 2.00
C GLU A 259 16.52 5.54 1.99
N VAL A 260 16.30 4.92 0.83
CA VAL A 260 16.56 3.49 0.58
C VAL A 260 17.94 3.36 -0.06
N ILE A 261 18.87 2.73 0.65
CA ILE A 261 20.29 2.66 0.31
C ILE A 261 20.61 1.25 -0.19
N TYR A 262 20.87 1.17 -1.49
CA TYR A 262 21.44 0.01 -2.17
C TYR A 262 22.98 0.12 -2.20
N GLU A 263 23.66 -0.90 -2.72
CA GLU A 263 25.13 -0.89 -2.83
C GLU A 263 25.63 0.17 -3.83
N ASP A 264 24.87 0.39 -4.90
CA ASP A 264 25.21 1.23 -6.04
C ASP A 264 24.42 2.55 -6.12
N GLU A 265 23.28 2.65 -5.42
CA GLU A 265 22.44 3.84 -5.45
C GLU A 265 21.72 4.14 -4.13
N THR A 266 21.19 5.37 -4.03
CA THR A 266 20.30 5.78 -2.94
C THR A 266 19.06 6.41 -3.55
N ILE A 267 17.90 5.87 -3.17
CA ILE A 267 16.59 6.27 -3.69
C ILE A 267 15.81 6.93 -2.57
N VAL A 268 15.24 8.10 -2.82
CA VAL A 268 14.35 8.80 -1.87
C VAL A 268 12.91 8.45 -2.22
N CYS A 269 12.13 7.98 -1.24
CA CYS A 269 10.78 7.47 -1.45
C CYS A 269 9.82 8.01 -0.39
N PRO A 270 8.53 8.27 -0.69
CA PRO A 270 7.91 8.15 -2.01
C PRO A 270 8.31 9.29 -2.96
N ASP A 271 8.17 9.09 -4.27
CA ASP A 271 8.40 10.11 -5.29
C ASP A 271 7.08 10.51 -5.95
N PHE A 272 6.62 11.73 -5.65
CA PHE A 272 5.38 12.28 -6.20
C PHE A 272 5.60 13.25 -7.37
N THR A 273 6.78 13.22 -7.99
CA THR A 273 7.07 14.05 -9.17
C THR A 273 6.07 13.76 -10.29
N PRO A 274 5.26 14.76 -10.73
CA PRO A 274 4.27 14.53 -11.77
C PRO A 274 4.90 14.15 -13.11
N LYS A 275 4.31 13.18 -13.80
CA LYS A 275 4.74 12.80 -15.16
C LYS A 275 4.10 13.75 -16.18
N VAL A 276 4.91 14.29 -17.08
CA VAL A 276 4.46 15.18 -18.16
C VAL A 276 4.22 14.38 -19.44
N ARG A 277 3.08 14.61 -20.08
CA ARG A 277 2.77 14.09 -21.42
C ARG A 277 2.19 15.21 -22.27
N ASN A 278 2.70 15.37 -23.48
CA ASN A 278 2.15 16.29 -24.47
C ASN A 278 1.15 15.55 -25.36
N VAL A 279 0.01 16.18 -25.62
CA VAL A 279 -1.05 15.65 -26.50
C VAL A 279 -1.42 16.70 -27.54
N HIS A 280 -1.76 16.25 -28.74
CA HIS A 280 -2.23 17.14 -29.81
C HIS A 280 -3.75 17.26 -29.73
N VAL A 281 -4.25 18.49 -29.50
CA VAL A 281 -5.68 18.77 -29.35
C VAL A 281 -6.47 18.31 -30.59
N ASP A 282 -5.95 18.61 -31.79
CA ASP A 282 -6.61 18.23 -33.05
C ASP A 282 -6.79 16.71 -33.18
N LEU A 283 -5.74 15.94 -32.86
CA LEU A 283 -5.79 14.47 -32.88
C LEU A 283 -6.75 13.94 -31.81
N THR A 284 -6.76 14.54 -30.61
CA THR A 284 -7.69 14.14 -29.55
C THR A 284 -9.14 14.35 -29.98
N ASN A 285 -9.46 15.50 -30.58
CA ASN A 285 -10.80 15.78 -31.11
C ASN A 285 -11.20 14.77 -32.19
N GLU A 286 -10.31 14.47 -33.14
CA GLU A 286 -10.55 13.46 -34.18
C GLU A 286 -10.88 12.08 -33.58
N LEU A 287 -10.11 11.64 -32.58
CA LEU A 287 -10.27 10.31 -31.98
C LEU A 287 -11.55 10.17 -31.13
N ILE A 288 -11.97 11.23 -30.43
CA ILE A 288 -13.16 11.19 -29.56
C ILE A 288 -14.44 11.63 -30.27
N GLY A 289 -14.35 12.05 -31.54
CA GLY A 289 -15.47 12.63 -32.29
C GLY A 289 -15.87 14.03 -31.82
N GLY A 290 -14.93 14.75 -31.19
CA GLY A 290 -15.09 16.17 -30.85
C GLY A 290 -15.01 17.04 -32.10
N THR A 291 -15.80 18.12 -32.14
CA THR A 291 -15.76 19.14 -33.20
C THR A 291 -14.60 20.11 -33.01
#